data_AF-A0A2M7CMN5-F1
#
_entry.id   AF-A0A2M7CMN5-F1
#
_cell.length_a   1.000
_cell.length_b   1.000
_cell.length_c   1.000
_cell.angle_alpha   90.00
_cell.angle_beta   90.00
_cell.angle_gamma   90.00
#
_symmetry.space_group_name_H-M   'P 1'
#
loop_
_entity.id
_entity.type
_entity.pdbx_description
1 polymer ?
#
loop_
_entity_poly.entity_id
_entity_poly.type
_entity_poly.pdbx_seq_one_letter_code
_entity_poly.pdbx_strand_id
1 'polypeptide(L)' 'MTRLPLDQILRGDCISLLASLPSASVDLVFADPPYNLQLSQDLYRPNQTKVDAVDDGWDKFSSFAEYDEFTRKW' A
#
# COMPACT_ATOMS: atom_id res chain seq x y z
N MET A 1 20.77 -6.32 -22.70
CA MET A 1 20.01 -5.30 -21.94
C MET A 1 18.71 -5.92 -21.50
N THR A 2 18.39 -5.87 -20.21
CA THR A 2 17.11 -6.35 -19.68
C THR A 2 16.00 -5.41 -20.17
N ARG A 3 14.95 -5.96 -20.79
CA ARG A 3 13.86 -5.15 -21.35
C ARG A 3 12.90 -4.75 -20.22
N LEU A 4 12.59 -3.46 -20.10
CA LEU A 4 11.63 -2.96 -19.12
C LEU A 4 10.19 -3.24 -19.58
N PRO A 5 9.27 -3.55 -18.64
CA PRO A 5 7.86 -3.75 -18.94
C PRO A 5 7.13 -2.39 -19.06
N LEU A 6 7.48 -1.62 -20.09
CA LEU A 6 6.87 -0.31 -20.36
C LEU A 6 5.39 -0.48 -20.72
N ASP A 7 4.57 0.49 -20.31
CA ASP A 7 3.11 0.54 -20.54
C ASP A 7 2.37 -0.72 -20.04
N GLN A 8 2.82 -1.31 -18.92
CA GLN A 8 2.23 -2.52 -18.34
C GLN A 8 1.78 -2.34 -16.90
N ILE A 9 0.70 -3.07 -16.55
CA ILE A 9 0.24 -3.23 -15.18
C ILE A 9 0.80 -4.54 -14.65
N LEU A 10 1.69 -4.46 -13.65
CA LEU A 10 2.23 -5.63 -12.96
C LEU A 10 1.36 -5.94 -11.74
N ARG A 11 0.62 -7.05 -11.78
CA ARG A 11 -0.26 -7.47 -10.66
C ARG A 11 0.50 -8.39 -9.71
N GLY A 12 0.67 -7.96 -8.46
CA GLY A 12 1.31 -8.75 -7.40
C GLY A 12 1.74 -7.91 -6.21
N ASP A 13 2.51 -8.52 -5.31
CA ASP A 13 3.19 -7.82 -4.21
C ASP A 13 4.26 -6.85 -4.74
N CYS A 14 4.23 -5.60 -4.28
CA CYS A 14 5.11 -4.56 -4.81
C CYS A 14 6.58 -4.80 -4.49
N ILE A 15 6.91 -5.31 -3.29
CA ILE A 15 8.28 -5.59 -2.87
C ILE A 15 8.90 -6.65 -3.79
N SER A 16 8.16 -7.74 -4.05
CA SER A 16 8.58 -8.83 -4.93
C SER A 16 8.73 -8.39 -6.38
N LEU A 17 7.80 -7.56 -6.89
CA LEU A 17 7.83 -7.08 -8.27
C LEU A 17 8.93 -6.04 -8.49
N LEU A 18 9.09 -5.07 -7.59
CA LEU A 18 10.13 -4.04 -7.69
C LEU A 18 11.53 -4.68 -7.65
N ALA A 19 11.74 -5.73 -6.84
CA ALA A 19 12.99 -6.47 -6.81
C ALA A 19 13.33 -7.19 -8.13
N SER A 20 12.34 -7.41 -9.01
CA SER A 20 12.57 -8.00 -10.34
C SER A 20 13.00 -6.98 -11.40
N LEU A 21 12.82 -5.68 -11.13
CA LEU A 21 13.19 -4.62 -12.07
C LEU A 21 14.69 -4.30 -11.98
N PRO A 22 15.33 -3.92 -13.09
CA PRO A 22 16.72 -3.47 -13.06
C PRO A 22 16.88 -2.24 -12.14
N SER A 23 17.98 -2.17 -11.39
CA SER A 23 18.29 -1.00 -10.55
C SER A 23 18.45 0.27 -11.41
N ALA A 24 18.07 1.43 -10.85
CA ALA A 24 18.15 2.74 -11.52
C ALA A 24 17.46 2.79 -12.91
N SER A 25 16.31 2.12 -13.03
CA SER A 25 15.55 2.02 -14.29
C SER A 25 14.28 2.88 -14.36
N VAL A 26 13.96 3.60 -13.28
CA VAL A 26 12.77 4.45 -13.18
C VAL A 26 13.20 5.90 -12.92
N ASP A 27 12.60 6.84 -13.65
CA ASP A 27 12.91 8.26 -13.50
C ASP A 27 12.17 8.90 -12.31
N LEU A 28 10.98 8.38 -12.00
CA LEU A 28 10.10 8.89 -10.95
C LEU A 28 9.27 7.75 -10.37
N VAL A 29 9.04 7.81 -9.06
CA VAL A 29 8.12 6.92 -8.35
C VAL A 29 7.03 7.78 -7.71
N PHE A 30 5.77 7.41 -7.95
CA PHE A 30 4.63 7.90 -7.19
C PHE A 30 4.12 6.75 -6.32
N ALA A 31 3.81 7.05 -5.05
CA ALA A 31 3.44 6.04 -4.10
C ALA A 31 2.37 6.53 -3.14
N ASP A 32 1.40 5.66 -2.93
CA ASP A 32 0.30 5.83 -1.97
C ASP A 32 0.19 4.51 -1.18
N PRO A 33 1.08 4.28 -0.18
CA PRO A 33 1.06 3.06 0.61
C PRO A 33 -0.15 3.05 1.56
N PRO A 34 -0.49 1.90 2.18
CA PRO A 34 -1.45 1.88 3.29
C PRO A 34 -1.06 2.85 4.40
N TYR A 35 -2.03 3.51 5.03
CA TYR A 35 -1.80 4.54 6.05
C TYR A 35 -1.89 3.99 7.48
N ASN A 36 -2.34 2.75 7.64
CA ASN A 36 -2.55 2.11 8.93
C ASN A 36 -3.45 2.98 9.83
N LEU A 37 -4.67 3.25 9.37
CA LEU A 37 -5.61 4.18 10.01
C LEU A 37 -6.08 3.73 11.40
N GLN A 38 -5.84 2.46 11.77
CA GLN A 38 -6.12 1.91 13.10
C GLN A 38 -7.57 2.14 13.56
N LEU A 39 -8.51 2.11 12.63
CA LEU A 39 -9.93 2.27 12.92
C LEU A 39 -10.44 1.06 13.72
N SER A 40 -10.98 1.32 14.90
CA SER A 40 -11.40 0.28 15.83
C SER A 40 -12.92 0.20 16.05
N GLN A 41 -13.67 1.22 15.63
CA GLN A 41 -15.11 1.33 15.87
C GLN A 41 -15.83 1.92 14.66
N ASP A 42 -17.11 1.57 14.55
CA ASP A 42 -18.01 2.18 13.58
C ASP A 42 -18.22 3.66 13.90
N LEU A 43 -18.08 4.50 12.87
CA LEU A 43 -18.37 5.93 12.97
C LEU A 43 -19.77 6.21 12.38
N TYR A 44 -20.56 7.02 13.09
CA TYR A 44 -21.88 7.45 12.64
C TYR A 44 -21.93 8.96 12.44
N ARG A 45 -22.65 9.39 11.40
CA ARG A 45 -22.94 10.80 11.12
C ARG A 45 -24.02 11.32 12.08
N PRO A 46 -24.18 12.65 12.23
CA PRO A 46 -25.24 13.22 13.08
C PRO A 46 -26.67 12.80 12.69
N ASN A 47 -26.90 12.45 11.43
CA ASN A 47 -28.17 11.91 10.94
C ASN A 47 -28.29 10.38 11.11
N GLN A 48 -27.47 9.77 11.97
CA GLN A 48 -27.44 8.35 12.31
C GLN A 48 -27.10 7.38 11.17
N THR A 49 -26.57 7.85 10.05
CA THR A 49 -26.05 6.96 9.00
C THR A 49 -24.61 6.54 9.29
N LYS A 50 -24.27 5.29 9.01
CA LYS A 50 -22.92 4.75 9.19
C LYS A 50 -21.96 5.36 8.15
N VAL A 51 -20.74 5.67 8.56
CA VAL A 51 -19.65 6.08 7.68
C VAL A 51 -19.05 4.85 7.03
N ASP A 52 -18.87 4.91 5.71
CA ASP A 52 -18.10 3.93 4.94
C ASP A 52 -16.62 4.24 5.11
N ALA A 53 -16.00 3.56 6.06
CA ALA A 53 -14.61 3.80 6.44
C ALA A 53 -13.68 2.85 5.67
N VAL A 54 -12.40 3.20 5.57
CA VAL A 54 -11.39 2.29 5.04
C VAL A 54 -11.12 1.22 6.10
N ASP A 55 -11.85 0.12 6.03
CA ASP A 55 -11.75 -1.02 6.96
C ASP A 55 -11.27 -2.31 6.27
N ASP A 56 -10.76 -2.18 5.04
CA ASP A 56 -10.17 -3.25 4.27
C ASP A 56 -8.94 -3.86 4.95
N GLY A 57 -8.67 -5.13 4.64
CA GLY A 57 -7.55 -5.88 5.24
C GLY A 57 -6.16 -5.35 4.86
N TRP A 58 -6.01 -4.63 3.74
CA TRP A 58 -4.73 -4.11 3.29
C TRP A 58 -4.22 -2.93 4.11
N ASP A 59 -5.08 -2.27 4.90
CA ASP A 59 -4.72 -1.16 5.79
C ASP A 59 -4.56 -1.59 7.27
N LYS A 60 -4.54 -2.91 7.53
CA LYS A 60 -4.50 -3.45 8.90
C LYS A 60 -3.15 -4.06 9.20
N PHE A 61 -2.48 -3.50 10.20
CA PHE A 61 -1.23 -4.01 10.74
C PHE A 61 -1.41 -4.43 12.19
N SER A 62 -0.69 -5.46 12.64
CA SER A 62 -0.77 -5.96 14.02
C SER A 62 -0.03 -5.06 15.02
N SER A 63 0.91 -4.24 14.53
CA SER A 63 1.68 -3.30 15.35
C SER A 63 2.34 -2.22 14.50
N PHE A 64 2.77 -1.12 15.15
CA PHE A 64 3.63 -0.13 14.51
C PHE A 64 4.93 -0.73 13.99
N ALA A 65 5.52 -1.71 14.70
CA ALA A 65 6.76 -2.35 14.27
C ALA A 65 6.60 -3.10 12.94
N GLU A 66 5.46 -3.76 12.72
CA GLU A 66 5.15 -4.44 11.46
C GLU A 66 4.94 -3.43 10.32
N TYR A 67 4.18 -2.35 10.58
CA TYR A 67 4.00 -1.27 9.61
C TYR A 67 5.35 -0.66 9.20
N ASP A 68 6.19 -0.35 10.18
CA ASP A 68 7.53 0.18 9.97
C ASP A 68 8.44 -0.79 9.19
N GLU A 69 8.33 -2.10 9.45
CA GLU A 69 9.08 -3.12 8.71
C GLU A 69 8.64 -3.19 7.25
N PHE A 70 7.33 -3.12 6.99
CA PHE A 70 6.78 -3.04 5.63
C PHE A 70 7.29 -1.79 4.90
N THR A 71 7.17 -0.61 5.51
CA THR A 71 7.59 0.67 4.90
C THR A 71 9.07 0.71 4.57
N ARG A 72 9.94 0.02 5.34
CA ARG A 72 11.38 -0.04 5.07
C ARG A 72 11.79 -1.05 4.00
N LYS A 73 10.97 -2.09 3.77
CA LYS A 73 11.23 -3.11 2.74
C LYS A 73 10.78 -2.65 1.36
N TRP A 74 9.74 -1.84 1.33
CA TRP A 74 9.26 -1.14 0.16
C TRP A 74 10.25 -0.04 -0.25
#